data_AF-A0A2U1C819-F1
#
_entry.id   AF-A0A2U1C819-F1
#
_cell.length_a   1.000
_cell.length_b   1.000
_cell.length_c   1.000
_cell.angle_alpha   90.00
_cell.angle_beta   90.00
_cell.angle_gamma   90.00
#
_symmetry.space_group_name_H-M   'P 1'
#
loop_
_entity.id
_entity.type
_entity.pdbx_description
1 polymer ?
#
loop_
_entity_poly.entity_id
_entity_poly.type
_entity_poly.pdbx_seq_one_letter_code
_entity_poly.pdbx_strand_id
1 'polypeptide(L)'
;METIGTWWMWVGFAVFVVVAIAVDLLAMEKQGSHKVTMKEAALWSVLWFSLSFVFVGLLWWYLNDSQGREVANTVSMQFITGYLVEKSLSIDNIFVFLMIFSYFAVPEQYQKRALIIGIIGAIVLRAILILAGAWLLATFHWLLYVFGAFLVITGVKMWIAAGQEPDIADNPVLKFLKKHIKISDRFDGEKLTTVVNGVKLYTPLFVVLVMLGATDVIFAVDSIPAIFAITSDPFIVLTANIFAILGLRALYFLLADMASRFHLLAYGLALVLVFIGGKMLLVDFYKIPIGVALMVTAGLIIASVVASVVSSRSGHSTPSRPQTMGRVRAIPPSRNEQRDSDGRLIAVTLESERLPASLPAGACWLVALDGSGHALHALTQAMRLAKESGVPVLDLVNAQPWLSKEASESHLAQYGWAVATDACAILDANGVGWRLHVRMGEAVDSIVQQAASLSSRGIVIGARGLSTTENLLLGSVAQQVIHAAQGVVLVVRAPSGLRPCTAEGSLVNANF
;
A
#
# COMPACT_ATOMS: atom_id res chain seq x y z
N MET A 1 -5.85 -37.74 -18.65
CA MET A 1 -6.82 -36.87 -17.95
C MET A 1 -8.00 -36.66 -18.87
N GLU A 2 -9.22 -36.89 -18.39
CA GLU A 2 -10.40 -36.41 -19.09
C GLU A 2 -10.49 -34.90 -18.88
N THR A 3 -10.41 -34.13 -19.96
CA THR A 3 -10.63 -32.68 -19.97
C THR A 3 -11.85 -32.40 -20.82
N ILE A 4 -12.66 -31.46 -20.37
CA ILE A 4 -13.81 -30.96 -21.14
C ILE A 4 -13.32 -30.04 -22.26
N GLY A 5 -12.11 -29.51 -22.13
CA GLY A 5 -11.47 -28.68 -23.14
C GLY A 5 -11.14 -29.46 -24.40
N THR A 6 -12.01 -29.36 -25.40
CA THR A 6 -11.72 -29.79 -26.76
C THR A 6 -10.79 -28.79 -27.46
N TRP A 7 -10.07 -29.23 -28.50
CA TRP A 7 -9.08 -28.38 -29.20
C TRP A 7 -9.68 -27.04 -29.68
N TRP A 8 -10.94 -27.02 -30.12
CA TRP A 8 -11.59 -25.80 -30.59
C TRP A 8 -11.97 -24.85 -29.45
N MET A 9 -12.28 -25.38 -28.25
CA MET A 9 -12.50 -24.56 -27.04
C MET A 9 -11.21 -23.88 -26.61
N TRP A 10 -10.09 -24.60 -26.67
CA TRP A 10 -8.76 -24.05 -26.39
C TRP A 10 -8.39 -22.94 -27.38
N VAL A 11 -8.56 -23.19 -28.68
CA VAL A 11 -8.29 -22.18 -29.73
C VAL A 11 -9.23 -20.99 -29.60
N GLY A 12 -10.53 -21.22 -29.42
CA GLY A 12 -11.52 -20.17 -29.25
C GLY A 12 -11.25 -19.31 -28.01
N PHE A 13 -10.85 -19.94 -26.91
CA PHE A 13 -10.47 -19.22 -25.70
C PHE A 13 -9.17 -18.44 -25.86
N ALA A 14 -8.15 -19.01 -26.52
CA ALA A 14 -6.90 -18.30 -26.81
C ALA A 14 -7.15 -17.06 -27.69
N VAL A 15 -7.98 -17.18 -28.72
CA VAL A 15 -8.41 -16.05 -29.56
C VAL A 15 -9.14 -15.01 -28.72
N PHE A 16 -10.07 -15.44 -27.86
CA PHE A 16 -10.75 -14.55 -26.93
C PHE A 16 -9.77 -13.80 -26.03
N VAL A 17 -8.77 -14.46 -25.45
CA VAL A 17 -7.76 -13.82 -24.58
C VAL A 17 -6.96 -12.78 -25.35
N VAL A 18 -6.52 -13.09 -26.57
CA VAL A 18 -5.81 -12.14 -27.43
C VAL A 18 -6.69 -10.92 -27.74
N VAL A 19 -7.96 -11.14 -28.09
CA VAL A 19 -8.92 -10.05 -28.34
C VAL A 19 -9.17 -9.23 -27.08
N ALA A 20 -9.34 -9.88 -25.93
CA ALA A 20 -9.55 -9.22 -24.64
C ALA A 20 -8.37 -8.32 -24.26
N ILE A 21 -7.14 -8.82 -24.42
CA ILE A 21 -5.92 -8.02 -24.21
C ILE A 21 -5.86 -6.86 -25.21
N ALA A 22 -6.15 -7.11 -26.49
CA ALA A 22 -6.17 -6.05 -27.51
C ALA A 22 -7.20 -4.97 -27.20
N VAL A 23 -8.39 -5.33 -26.74
CA VAL A 23 -9.43 -4.39 -26.30
C VAL A 23 -8.95 -3.58 -25.10
N ASP A 24 -8.29 -4.21 -24.11
CA ASP A 24 -7.76 -3.50 -22.94
C ASP A 24 -6.65 -2.50 -23.33
N LEU A 25 -5.78 -2.88 -24.27
CA LEU A 25 -4.73 -2.02 -24.84
C LEU A 25 -5.30 -0.83 -25.62
N LEU A 26 -6.27 -1.07 -26.52
CA LEU A 26 -6.90 -0.02 -27.34
C LEU A 26 -7.73 0.94 -26.48
N ALA A 27 -8.43 0.42 -25.46
CA ALA A 27 -9.14 1.25 -24.49
C ALA A 27 -8.18 2.17 -23.73
N MET A 28 -6.96 1.69 -23.42
CA MET A 28 -5.94 2.51 -22.78
C MET A 28 -5.43 3.62 -23.70
N GLU A 29 -5.14 3.31 -24.95
CA GLU A 29 -4.62 4.29 -25.92
C GLU A 29 -5.60 5.45 -26.11
N LYS A 30 -6.91 5.17 -26.14
CA LYS A 30 -7.97 6.18 -26.17
C LYS A 30 -8.08 7.01 -24.90
N GLN A 31 -7.74 6.45 -23.73
CA GLN A 31 -7.78 7.17 -22.44
C GLN A 31 -6.58 8.14 -22.26
N GLY A 32 -5.49 7.96 -23.01
CA GLY A 32 -4.30 8.82 -22.94
C GLY A 32 -3.70 8.93 -21.53
N SER A 33 -3.11 10.09 -21.22
CA SER A 33 -2.52 10.37 -19.90
C SER A 33 -3.55 10.65 -18.80
N HIS A 34 -4.86 10.53 -19.08
CA HIS A 34 -5.89 10.84 -18.09
C HIS A 34 -5.85 9.86 -16.90
N LYS A 35 -5.98 10.37 -15.67
CA LYS A 35 -6.06 9.51 -14.48
C LYS A 35 -7.35 8.71 -14.54
N VAL A 36 -7.28 7.39 -14.36
CA VAL A 36 -8.49 6.53 -14.39
C VAL A 36 -9.34 6.89 -13.19
N THR A 37 -10.57 7.33 -13.43
CA THR A 37 -11.49 7.68 -12.33
C THR A 37 -12.05 6.41 -11.67
N MET A 38 -12.42 6.50 -10.40
CA MET A 38 -13.05 5.38 -9.67
C MET A 38 -14.29 4.82 -10.38
N LYS A 39 -15.09 5.68 -11.01
CA LYS A 39 -16.28 5.26 -11.76
C LYS A 39 -15.93 4.44 -12.99
N GLU A 40 -14.92 4.86 -13.75
CA GLU A 40 -14.42 4.11 -14.91
C GLU A 40 -13.81 2.78 -14.47
N ALA A 41 -12.98 2.78 -13.43
CA ALA A 41 -12.37 1.57 -12.87
C ALA A 41 -13.45 0.57 -12.39
N ALA A 42 -14.49 1.05 -11.71
CA ALA A 42 -15.62 0.23 -11.28
C ALA A 42 -16.40 -0.35 -12.47
N LEU A 43 -16.69 0.47 -13.49
CA LEU A 43 -17.40 0.01 -14.69
C LEU A 43 -16.60 -1.08 -15.43
N TRP A 44 -15.30 -0.86 -15.62
CA TRP A 44 -14.42 -1.87 -16.21
C TRP A 44 -14.35 -3.14 -15.37
N SER A 45 -14.26 -3.03 -14.05
CA SER A 45 -14.27 -4.18 -13.14
C SER A 45 -15.56 -4.98 -13.27
N VAL A 46 -16.72 -4.30 -13.29
CA VAL A 46 -18.04 -4.94 -13.51
C VAL A 46 -18.11 -5.61 -14.87
N LEU A 47 -17.63 -4.95 -15.94
CA LEU A 47 -17.62 -5.52 -17.29
C LEU A 47 -16.81 -6.82 -17.35
N TRP A 48 -15.59 -6.83 -16.83
CA TRP A 48 -14.73 -8.02 -16.81
C TRP A 48 -15.33 -9.13 -15.94
N PHE A 49 -15.92 -8.78 -14.80
CA PHE A 49 -16.61 -9.72 -13.93
C PHE A 49 -17.84 -10.33 -14.64
N SER A 50 -18.69 -9.52 -15.26
CA SER A 50 -19.85 -10.01 -16.02
C SER A 50 -19.43 -10.91 -17.18
N LEU A 51 -18.31 -10.62 -17.85
CA LEU A 51 -17.81 -11.41 -18.96
C LEU A 51 -17.43 -12.85 -18.55
N SER A 52 -16.89 -13.06 -17.35
CA SER A 52 -16.62 -14.41 -16.84
C SER A 52 -17.90 -15.20 -16.57
N PHE A 53 -18.96 -14.53 -16.11
CA PHE A 53 -20.27 -15.14 -15.90
C PHE A 53 -21.00 -15.44 -17.22
N VAL A 54 -20.82 -14.60 -18.24
CA VAL A 54 -21.30 -14.90 -19.59
C VAL A 54 -20.59 -16.14 -20.13
N PHE A 55 -19.27 -16.22 -19.98
CA PHE A 55 -18.50 -17.40 -20.39
C PHE A 55 -19.00 -18.68 -19.72
N VAL A 56 -19.15 -18.70 -18.38
CA VAL A 56 -19.62 -19.91 -17.68
C VAL A 56 -21.07 -20.23 -18.04
N GLY A 57 -21.92 -19.24 -18.29
CA GLY A 57 -23.29 -19.45 -18.77
C GLY A 57 -23.34 -20.11 -20.15
N LEU A 58 -22.49 -19.66 -21.08
CA LEU A 58 -22.36 -20.27 -22.41
C LEU A 58 -21.77 -21.68 -22.33
N LEU A 59 -20.75 -21.88 -21.49
CA LEU A 59 -20.16 -23.19 -21.25
C LEU A 59 -21.19 -24.16 -20.67
N TRP A 60 -21.96 -23.71 -19.68
CA TRP A 60 -23.03 -24.51 -19.08
C TRP A 60 -24.10 -24.89 -20.10
N TRP A 61 -24.51 -23.96 -20.97
CA TRP A 61 -25.50 -24.24 -22.00
C TRP A 61 -25.00 -25.30 -22.98
N TYR A 62 -23.77 -25.16 -23.45
CA TYR A 62 -23.11 -26.13 -24.32
C TYR A 62 -23.00 -27.51 -23.66
N LEU A 63 -22.59 -27.58 -22.39
CA LEU A 63 -22.43 -28.85 -21.67
C LEU A 63 -23.78 -29.49 -21.33
N ASN A 64 -24.82 -28.70 -21.06
CA ASN A 64 -26.15 -29.21 -20.80
C ASN A 64 -26.72 -29.94 -22.03
N ASP A 65 -26.47 -29.38 -23.22
CA ASP A 65 -26.90 -29.97 -24.49
C ASP A 65 -26.06 -31.21 -24.86
N SER A 66 -24.73 -31.13 -24.70
CA SER A 66 -23.82 -32.18 -25.18
C SER A 66 -23.55 -33.31 -24.19
N GLN A 67 -23.47 -33.02 -22.88
CA GLN A 67 -23.04 -33.96 -21.83
C GLN A 67 -24.07 -34.12 -20.70
N GLY A 68 -25.17 -33.37 -20.76
CA GLY A 68 -26.25 -33.41 -19.79
C GLY A 68 -26.10 -32.45 -18.61
N ARG A 69 -27.20 -32.28 -17.89
CA ARG A 69 -27.36 -31.26 -16.84
C ARG A 69 -26.40 -31.42 -15.67
N GLU A 70 -26.13 -32.65 -15.26
CA GLU A 70 -25.30 -32.94 -14.09
C GLU A 70 -23.85 -32.48 -14.30
N VAL A 71 -23.28 -32.81 -15.46
CA VAL A 71 -21.93 -32.40 -15.85
C VAL A 71 -21.87 -30.87 -15.97
N ALA A 72 -22.83 -30.26 -16.67
CA ALA A 72 -22.90 -28.81 -16.81
C ALA A 72 -22.91 -28.08 -15.46
N ASN A 73 -23.73 -28.54 -14.52
CA ASN A 73 -23.80 -27.98 -13.16
C ASN A 73 -22.46 -28.14 -12.43
N THR A 74 -21.88 -29.32 -12.44
CA THR A 74 -20.62 -29.63 -11.74
C THR A 74 -19.48 -28.74 -12.23
N VAL A 75 -19.33 -28.64 -13.55
CA VAL A 75 -18.23 -27.92 -14.19
C VAL A 75 -18.38 -26.41 -14.02
N SER A 76 -19.61 -25.91 -14.08
CA SER A 76 -19.89 -24.50 -13.84
C SER A 76 -19.66 -24.11 -12.39
N MET A 77 -20.01 -24.98 -11.44
CA MET A 77 -19.66 -24.79 -10.03
C MET A 77 -18.13 -24.78 -9.85
N GLN A 78 -17.40 -25.72 -10.47
CA GLN A 78 -15.94 -25.73 -10.41
C GLN A 78 -15.34 -24.43 -10.97
N PHE A 79 -15.83 -23.95 -12.12
CA PHE A 79 -15.38 -22.68 -12.69
C PHE A 79 -15.67 -21.51 -11.75
N ILE A 80 -16.89 -21.37 -11.23
CA ILE A 80 -17.28 -20.26 -10.36
C ILE A 80 -16.49 -20.29 -9.05
N THR A 81 -16.36 -21.46 -8.41
CA THR A 81 -15.57 -21.61 -7.18
C THR A 81 -14.11 -21.26 -7.44
N GLY A 82 -13.55 -21.80 -8.52
CA GLY A 82 -12.17 -21.53 -8.91
C GLY A 82 -11.91 -20.07 -9.23
N TYR A 83 -12.79 -19.47 -10.02
CA TYR A 83 -12.74 -18.05 -10.37
C TYR A 83 -12.79 -17.16 -9.13
N LEU A 84 -13.69 -17.43 -8.16
CA LEU A 84 -13.78 -16.63 -6.94
C LEU A 84 -12.54 -16.76 -6.04
N VAL A 85 -11.97 -17.97 -5.93
CA VAL A 85 -10.72 -18.21 -5.20
C VAL A 85 -9.58 -17.44 -5.86
N GLU A 86 -9.37 -17.62 -7.16
CA GLU A 86 -8.33 -16.92 -7.91
C GLU A 86 -8.53 -15.41 -7.92
N LYS A 87 -9.78 -14.93 -8.04
CA LYS A 87 -10.08 -13.50 -7.99
C LYS A 87 -9.72 -12.90 -6.63
N SER A 88 -9.97 -13.64 -5.56
CA SER A 88 -9.66 -13.19 -4.20
C SER A 88 -8.16 -13.18 -3.93
N LEU A 89 -7.44 -14.22 -4.39
CA LEU A 89 -5.98 -14.28 -4.34
C LEU A 89 -5.35 -13.15 -5.19
N SER A 90 -5.94 -12.82 -6.34
CA SER A 90 -5.45 -11.72 -7.19
C SER A 90 -5.58 -10.33 -6.55
N ILE A 91 -6.50 -10.13 -5.60
CA ILE A 91 -6.62 -8.88 -4.84
C ILE A 91 -5.43 -8.70 -3.90
N ASP A 92 -4.97 -9.78 -3.26
CA ASP A 92 -3.75 -9.75 -2.43
C ASP A 92 -2.52 -9.38 -3.25
N ASN A 93 -2.44 -9.91 -4.48
CA ASN A 93 -1.38 -9.56 -5.43
C ASN A 93 -1.33 -8.05 -5.74
N ILE A 94 -2.50 -7.38 -5.81
CA ILE A 94 -2.58 -5.94 -6.05
C ILE A 94 -1.92 -5.14 -4.92
N PHE A 95 -2.04 -5.57 -3.64
CA PHE A 95 -1.36 -4.89 -2.54
C PHE A 95 0.15 -4.96 -2.67
N VAL A 96 0.70 -6.12 -3.08
CA VAL A 96 2.14 -6.23 -3.34
C VAL A 96 2.56 -5.35 -4.51
N PHE A 97 1.73 -5.23 -5.55
CA PHE A 97 2.01 -4.33 -6.66
C PHE A 97 2.04 -2.86 -6.20
N LEU A 98 1.09 -2.44 -5.35
CA LEU A 98 1.09 -1.11 -4.73
C LEU A 98 2.34 -0.85 -3.89
N MET A 99 2.77 -1.82 -3.08
CA MET A 99 3.99 -1.72 -2.28
C MET A 99 5.24 -1.59 -3.15
N ILE A 100 5.35 -2.38 -4.22
CA ILE A 100 6.46 -2.28 -5.18
C ILE A 100 6.46 -0.90 -5.85
N PHE A 101 5.31 -0.44 -6.35
CA PHE A 101 5.24 0.87 -7.01
C PHE A 101 5.53 2.03 -6.05
N SER A 102 5.07 1.93 -4.81
CA SER A 102 5.35 2.92 -3.75
C SER A 102 6.84 2.95 -3.40
N TYR A 103 7.46 1.78 -3.19
CA TYR A 103 8.89 1.66 -2.86
C TYR A 103 9.80 2.27 -3.93
N PHE A 104 9.51 2.03 -5.22
CA PHE A 104 10.26 2.59 -6.34
C PHE A 104 9.77 3.99 -6.75
N ALA A 105 8.81 4.57 -6.05
CA ALA A 105 8.16 5.85 -6.36
C ALA A 105 7.78 5.95 -7.85
N VAL A 106 7.17 4.89 -8.41
CA VAL A 106 6.85 4.79 -9.84
C VAL A 106 5.77 5.82 -10.18
N PRO A 107 6.03 6.77 -11.10
CA PRO A 107 5.03 7.73 -11.57
C PRO A 107 3.77 7.03 -12.12
N GLU A 108 2.57 7.57 -11.85
CA GLU A 108 1.28 6.98 -12.24
C GLU A 108 1.19 6.66 -13.75
N GLN A 109 1.83 7.48 -14.59
CA GLN A 109 1.90 7.26 -16.05
C GLN A 109 2.60 5.96 -16.43
N TYR A 110 3.62 5.52 -15.67
CA TYR A 110 4.36 4.28 -15.95
C TYR A 110 3.73 3.07 -15.27
N GLN A 111 2.94 3.26 -14.21
CA GLN A 111 2.23 2.16 -13.52
C GLN A 111 1.27 1.43 -14.46
N LYS A 112 0.50 2.17 -15.29
CA LYS A 112 -0.41 1.59 -16.28
C LYS A 112 0.29 0.60 -17.20
N ARG A 113 1.44 1.01 -17.75
CA ARG A 113 2.24 0.21 -18.67
C ARG A 113 2.89 -0.98 -17.95
N ALA A 114 3.40 -0.77 -16.75
CA ALA A 114 3.97 -1.83 -15.93
C ALA A 114 2.93 -2.91 -15.60
N LEU A 115 1.71 -2.52 -15.27
CA LEU A 115 0.59 -3.43 -15.00
C LEU A 115 0.22 -4.26 -16.23
N ILE A 116 0.18 -3.67 -17.42
CA ILE A 116 -0.14 -4.40 -18.65
C ILE A 116 0.91 -5.45 -18.97
N ILE A 117 2.19 -5.06 -18.95
CA ILE A 117 3.29 -5.99 -19.20
C ILE A 117 3.30 -7.09 -18.13
N GLY A 118 3.05 -6.71 -16.88
CA GLY A 118 2.89 -7.64 -15.76
C GLY A 118 1.74 -8.62 -15.97
N ILE A 119 0.56 -8.16 -16.38
CA ILE A 119 -0.63 -9.01 -16.63
C ILE A 119 -0.37 -9.98 -17.79
N ILE A 120 0.20 -9.50 -18.91
CA ILE A 120 0.54 -10.37 -20.04
C ILE A 120 1.56 -11.42 -19.60
N GLY A 121 2.60 -11.00 -18.86
CA GLY A 121 3.61 -11.90 -18.29
C GLY A 121 2.99 -12.94 -17.35
N ALA A 122 2.10 -12.52 -16.46
CA ALA A 122 1.39 -13.38 -15.52
C ALA A 122 0.50 -14.40 -16.23
N ILE A 123 -0.25 -14.00 -17.26
CA ILE A 123 -1.09 -14.93 -18.05
C ILE A 123 -0.22 -16.02 -18.69
N VAL A 124 0.90 -15.65 -19.32
CA VAL A 124 1.81 -16.61 -19.96
C VAL A 124 2.45 -17.54 -18.94
N LEU A 125 3.02 -16.96 -17.88
CA LEU A 125 3.67 -17.71 -16.81
C LEU A 125 2.70 -18.68 -16.13
N ARG A 126 1.49 -18.23 -15.80
CA ARG A 126 0.48 -19.09 -15.18
C ARG A 126 0.00 -20.17 -16.12
N ALA A 127 -0.17 -19.89 -17.42
CA ALA A 127 -0.48 -20.95 -18.37
C ALA A 127 0.58 -22.04 -18.35
N ILE A 128 1.87 -21.67 -18.33
CA ILE A 128 2.97 -22.62 -18.22
C ILE A 128 2.91 -23.40 -16.90
N LEU A 129 2.80 -22.70 -15.77
CA LEU A 129 2.81 -23.32 -14.43
C LEU A 129 1.57 -24.21 -14.20
N ILE A 130 0.40 -23.83 -14.70
CA ILE A 130 -0.84 -24.62 -14.62
C ILE A 130 -0.71 -25.89 -15.45
N LEU A 131 -0.23 -25.79 -16.70
CA LEU A 131 -0.06 -26.96 -17.55
C LEU A 131 1.00 -27.92 -16.98
N ALA A 132 2.11 -27.37 -16.45
CA ALA A 132 3.12 -28.14 -15.75
C ALA A 132 2.57 -28.79 -14.46
N GLY A 133 1.79 -28.04 -13.68
CA GLY A 133 1.15 -28.51 -12.45
C GLY A 133 0.11 -29.61 -12.72
N ALA A 134 -0.69 -29.46 -13.78
CA ALA A 134 -1.62 -30.50 -14.23
C ALA A 134 -0.86 -31.78 -14.58
N TRP A 135 0.19 -31.68 -15.42
CA TRP A 135 1.01 -32.82 -15.78
C TRP A 135 1.64 -33.51 -14.55
N LEU A 136 2.13 -32.72 -13.59
CA LEU A 136 2.73 -33.22 -12.36
C LEU A 136 1.71 -33.93 -11.48
N LEU A 137 0.49 -33.38 -11.33
CA LEU A 137 -0.59 -33.97 -10.56
C LEU A 137 -1.15 -35.26 -11.18
N ALA A 138 -1.23 -35.34 -12.52
CA ALA A 138 -1.59 -36.60 -13.19
C ALA A 138 -0.62 -37.73 -12.86
N THR A 139 0.66 -37.38 -12.67
CA THR A 139 1.73 -38.35 -12.44
C THR A 139 1.83 -38.70 -10.94
N PHE A 140 1.69 -37.70 -10.07
CA PHE A 140 1.91 -37.82 -8.62
C PHE A 140 0.68 -37.43 -7.82
N HIS A 141 -0.23 -38.38 -7.60
CA HIS A 141 -1.48 -38.13 -6.85
C HIS A 141 -1.23 -37.72 -5.39
N TRP A 142 -0.17 -38.25 -4.77
CA TRP A 142 0.20 -37.89 -3.39
C TRP A 142 0.62 -36.42 -3.24
N LEU A 143 0.93 -35.74 -4.36
CA LEU A 143 1.29 -34.33 -4.36
C LEU A 143 0.15 -33.42 -3.89
N LEU A 144 -1.12 -33.86 -4.01
CA LEU A 144 -2.27 -33.15 -3.43
C LEU A 144 -2.12 -32.97 -1.91
N TYR A 145 -1.52 -33.93 -1.21
CA TYR A 145 -1.25 -33.83 0.23
C TYR A 145 -0.17 -32.81 0.54
N VAL A 146 0.89 -32.78 -0.26
CA VAL A 146 1.96 -31.78 -0.12
C VAL A 146 1.40 -30.38 -0.35
N PHE A 147 0.61 -30.22 -1.40
CA PHE A 147 -0.10 -29.00 -1.72
C PHE A 147 -1.08 -28.58 -0.61
N GLY A 148 -1.84 -29.53 -0.07
CA GLY A 148 -2.72 -29.27 1.07
C GLY A 148 -1.98 -28.80 2.31
N ALA A 149 -0.89 -29.49 2.68
CA ALA A 149 -0.05 -29.11 3.81
C ALA A 149 0.60 -27.74 3.59
N PHE A 150 1.11 -27.49 2.38
CA PHE A 150 1.69 -26.22 1.98
C PHE A 150 0.68 -25.08 2.14
N LEU A 151 -0.55 -25.23 1.62
CA LEU A 151 -1.60 -24.20 1.74
C LEU A 151 -2.01 -23.91 3.18
N VAL A 152 -2.08 -24.94 4.02
CA VAL A 152 -2.37 -24.74 5.46
C VAL A 152 -1.23 -23.95 6.11
N ILE A 153 0.02 -24.31 5.81
CA ILE A 153 1.20 -23.61 6.35
C ILE A 153 1.24 -22.16 5.86
N THR A 154 1.02 -21.89 4.58
CA THR A 154 1.05 -20.53 4.03
C THR A 154 -0.13 -19.71 4.53
N GLY A 155 -1.33 -20.28 4.63
CA GLY A 155 -2.49 -19.63 5.26
C GLY A 155 -2.23 -19.25 6.72
N VAL A 156 -1.67 -20.15 7.55
CA VAL A 156 -1.31 -19.84 8.94
C VAL A 156 -0.22 -18.79 9.02
N LYS A 157 0.82 -18.90 8.19
CA LYS A 157 1.91 -17.91 8.15
C LYS A 157 1.38 -16.52 7.75
N MET A 158 0.48 -16.46 6.78
CA MET A 158 -0.14 -15.22 6.33
C MET A 158 -1.04 -14.62 7.41
N TRP A 159 -1.76 -15.43 8.18
CA TRP A 159 -2.52 -14.96 9.35
C TRP A 159 -1.61 -14.30 10.40
N ILE A 160 -0.47 -14.93 10.71
CA ILE A 160 0.49 -14.42 11.70
C ILE A 160 1.18 -13.14 11.21
N ALA A 161 1.49 -13.09 9.91
CA ALA A 161 2.12 -11.93 9.28
C ALA A 161 1.12 -10.79 8.97
N ALA A 162 -0.19 -11.04 9.05
CA ALA A 162 -1.19 -10.04 8.76
C ALA A 162 -1.06 -8.84 9.72
N GLY A 163 -0.97 -7.64 9.14
CA GLY A 163 -0.73 -6.38 9.86
C GLY A 163 0.74 -5.97 9.96
N GLN A 164 1.68 -6.77 9.46
CA GLN A 164 3.09 -6.37 9.33
C GLN A 164 3.33 -5.78 7.94
N GLU A 165 4.03 -4.65 7.86
CA GLU A 165 4.45 -4.07 6.57
C GLU A 165 5.65 -4.87 6.02
N PRO A 166 5.52 -5.52 4.85
CA PRO A 166 6.64 -6.22 4.22
C PRO A 166 7.72 -5.24 3.78
N ASP A 167 8.96 -5.44 4.23
CA ASP A 167 10.08 -4.60 3.81
C ASP A 167 10.58 -5.02 2.41
N ILE A 168 10.26 -4.21 1.40
CA ILE A 168 10.71 -4.41 0.02
C ILE A 168 12.24 -4.26 -0.10
N ALA A 169 12.87 -3.45 0.76
CA ALA A 169 14.32 -3.24 0.70
C ALA A 169 15.11 -4.51 1.01
N ASP A 170 14.56 -5.39 1.85
CA ASP A 170 15.21 -6.63 2.26
C ASP A 170 14.93 -7.82 1.30
N ASN A 171 14.11 -7.61 0.27
CA ASN A 171 13.66 -8.67 -0.64
C ASN A 171 14.85 -9.35 -1.37
N PRO A 172 14.96 -10.69 -1.31
CA PRO A 172 16.05 -11.44 -1.93
C PRO A 172 16.16 -11.24 -3.44
N VAL A 173 15.02 -11.09 -4.14
CA VAL A 173 15.02 -10.88 -5.59
C VAL A 173 15.57 -9.48 -5.92
N LEU A 174 15.25 -8.47 -5.11
CA LEU A 174 15.81 -7.13 -5.29
C LEU A 174 17.32 -7.10 -5.00
N LYS A 175 17.78 -7.77 -3.94
CA LYS A 175 19.21 -7.92 -3.63
C LYS A 175 19.96 -8.64 -4.75
N PHE A 176 19.37 -9.72 -5.28
CA PHE A 176 19.93 -10.45 -6.42
C PHE A 176 20.07 -9.54 -7.65
N LEU A 177 19.05 -8.76 -7.98
CA LEU A 177 19.10 -7.79 -9.07
C LEU A 177 20.16 -6.73 -8.83
N LYS A 178 20.15 -6.03 -7.68
CA LYS A 178 21.16 -5.01 -7.34
C LYS A 178 22.60 -5.53 -7.42
N LYS A 179 22.80 -6.83 -7.15
CA LYS A 179 24.11 -7.49 -7.24
C LYS A 179 24.53 -7.83 -8.68
N HIS A 180 23.58 -8.20 -9.55
CA HIS A 180 23.89 -8.72 -10.90
C HIS A 180 23.67 -7.73 -12.04
N ILE A 181 22.86 -6.68 -11.83
CA ILE A 181 22.56 -5.68 -12.86
C ILE A 181 22.91 -4.27 -12.39
N LYS A 182 23.42 -3.44 -13.30
CA LYS A 182 23.65 -2.01 -13.07
C LYS A 182 22.34 -1.25 -13.27
N ILE A 183 21.84 -0.62 -12.21
CA ILE A 183 20.56 0.08 -12.19
C ILE A 183 20.82 1.59 -12.20
N SER A 184 20.04 2.36 -12.98
CA SER A 184 20.09 3.83 -12.96
C SER A 184 19.27 4.39 -11.80
N ASP A 185 19.69 5.52 -11.24
CA ASP A 185 18.99 6.17 -10.11
C ASP A 185 17.68 6.87 -10.52
N ARG A 186 17.45 7.05 -11.82
CA ARG A 186 16.29 7.78 -12.37
C ARG A 186 15.56 6.96 -13.42
N PHE A 187 14.27 7.24 -13.55
CA PHE A 187 13.45 6.78 -14.68
C PHE A 187 13.84 7.54 -15.95
N ASP A 188 13.90 6.85 -17.09
CA ASP A 188 14.10 7.42 -18.43
C ASP A 188 12.87 7.11 -19.28
N GLY A 189 11.80 7.88 -19.06
CA GLY A 189 10.52 7.64 -19.72
C GLY A 189 9.99 6.24 -19.44
N GLU A 190 9.47 5.61 -20.50
CA GLU A 190 8.99 4.23 -20.50
C GLU A 190 10.07 3.21 -20.89
N LYS A 191 11.34 3.63 -20.99
CA LYS A 191 12.43 2.72 -21.40
C LYS A 191 12.81 1.80 -20.24
N LEU A 192 13.08 0.55 -20.59
CA LEU A 192 13.57 -0.46 -19.63
C LEU A 192 15.09 -0.41 -19.45
N THR A 193 15.79 0.18 -20.42
CA THR A 193 17.24 0.37 -20.37
C THR A 193 17.57 1.79 -20.82
N THR A 194 18.57 2.38 -20.19
CA THR A 194 19.10 3.70 -20.54
C THR A 194 20.60 3.64 -20.69
N VAL A 195 21.20 4.70 -21.24
CA VAL A 195 22.66 4.83 -21.36
C VAL A 195 23.08 6.07 -20.60
N VAL A 196 23.88 5.89 -19.55
CA VAL A 196 24.46 6.98 -18.75
C VAL A 196 25.98 6.87 -18.86
N ASN A 197 26.64 7.94 -19.28
CA ASN A 197 28.10 7.98 -19.47
C ASN A 197 28.64 6.85 -20.37
N GLY A 198 27.91 6.51 -21.44
CA GLY A 198 28.31 5.46 -22.40
C GLY A 198 28.09 4.02 -21.90
N VAL A 199 27.60 3.82 -20.68
CA VAL A 199 27.31 2.50 -20.11
C VAL A 199 25.80 2.23 -20.17
N LYS A 200 25.41 1.06 -20.67
CA LYS A 200 24.00 0.62 -20.65
C LYS A 200 23.61 0.20 -19.23
N LEU A 201 22.59 0.84 -18.67
CA LEU A 201 22.00 0.55 -17.37
C LEU A 201 20.53 0.14 -17.53
N TYR A 202 20.03 -0.61 -16.55
CA TYR A 202 18.60 -0.92 -16.42
C TYR A 202 17.91 0.19 -15.63
N THR A 203 16.70 0.58 -16.07
CA THR A 203 15.92 1.59 -15.36
C THR A 203 15.21 0.98 -14.15
N PRO A 204 14.77 1.80 -13.16
CA PRO A 204 13.94 1.30 -12.07
C PRO A 204 12.65 0.62 -12.56
N LEU A 205 12.10 1.04 -13.71
CA LEU A 205 10.93 0.40 -14.33
C LEU A 205 11.19 -1.06 -14.72
N PHE A 206 12.40 -1.38 -15.20
CA PHE A 206 12.77 -2.78 -15.47
C PHE A 206 12.79 -3.62 -14.20
N VAL A 207 13.38 -3.08 -13.12
CA VAL A 207 13.43 -3.76 -11.82
C VAL A 207 12.01 -4.04 -11.33
N VAL A 208 11.12 -3.04 -11.42
CA VAL A 208 9.71 -3.17 -11.08
C VAL A 208 9.04 -4.30 -11.88
N LEU A 209 9.23 -4.37 -13.21
CA LEU A 209 8.66 -5.44 -14.02
C LEU A 209 9.14 -6.83 -13.59
N VAL A 210 10.43 -6.98 -13.27
CA VAL A 210 10.98 -8.25 -12.77
C VAL A 210 10.41 -8.58 -11.39
N MET A 211 10.26 -7.60 -10.49
CA MET A 211 9.61 -7.78 -9.19
C MET A 211 8.17 -8.25 -9.36
N LEU A 212 7.37 -7.59 -10.20
CA LEU A 212 5.98 -7.98 -10.46
C LEU A 212 5.89 -9.41 -10.98
N GLY A 213 6.74 -9.79 -11.94
CA GLY A 213 6.78 -11.14 -12.48
C GLY A 213 7.21 -12.20 -11.45
N ALA A 214 8.26 -11.92 -10.68
CA ALA A 214 8.73 -12.82 -9.62
C ALA A 214 7.68 -12.99 -8.51
N THR A 215 7.02 -11.90 -8.13
CA THR A 215 5.92 -11.91 -7.17
C THR A 215 4.74 -12.74 -7.69
N ASP A 216 4.37 -12.67 -8.97
CA ASP A 216 3.32 -13.54 -9.52
C ASP A 216 3.71 -15.02 -9.50
N VAL A 217 4.98 -15.37 -9.77
CA VAL A 217 5.47 -16.75 -9.58
C VAL A 217 5.25 -17.20 -8.14
N ILE A 218 5.66 -16.38 -7.18
CA ILE A 218 5.52 -16.69 -5.75
C ILE A 218 4.05 -16.92 -5.39
N PHE A 219 3.16 -16.04 -5.85
CA PHE A 219 1.72 -16.19 -5.62
C PHE A 219 1.11 -17.40 -6.33
N ALA A 220 1.62 -17.77 -7.51
CA ALA A 220 1.19 -18.96 -8.21
C ALA A 220 1.51 -20.24 -7.43
N VAL A 221 2.53 -20.23 -6.55
CA VAL A 221 2.83 -21.37 -5.66
C VAL A 221 1.69 -21.63 -4.68
N ASP A 222 0.98 -20.60 -4.21
CA ASP A 222 -0.19 -20.76 -3.34
C ASP A 222 -1.47 -20.99 -4.17
N SER A 223 -1.66 -20.24 -5.26
CA SER A 223 -2.94 -20.26 -5.99
C SER A 223 -3.14 -21.52 -6.84
N ILE A 224 -2.08 -22.07 -7.43
CA ILE A 224 -2.17 -23.27 -8.29
C ILE A 224 -2.60 -24.52 -7.50
N PRO A 225 -2.00 -24.85 -6.35
CA PRO A 225 -2.54 -25.88 -5.44
C PRO A 225 -4.02 -25.69 -5.12
N ALA A 226 -4.43 -24.46 -4.82
CA ALA A 226 -5.79 -24.16 -4.38
C ALA A 226 -6.83 -24.42 -5.47
N ILE A 227 -6.55 -24.03 -6.71
CA ILE A 227 -7.46 -24.30 -7.85
C ILE A 227 -7.53 -25.80 -8.18
N PHE A 228 -6.41 -26.53 -8.06
CA PHE A 228 -6.40 -27.99 -8.25
C PHE A 228 -7.15 -28.77 -7.17
N ALA A 229 -7.37 -28.17 -5.99
CA ALA A 229 -8.26 -28.70 -4.96
C ALA A 229 -9.76 -28.66 -5.33
N ILE A 230 -10.11 -27.85 -6.34
CA ILE A 230 -11.48 -27.64 -6.81
C ILE A 230 -11.73 -28.50 -8.04
N THR A 231 -10.81 -28.47 -9.01
CA THR A 231 -10.92 -29.26 -10.23
C THR A 231 -9.54 -29.63 -10.77
N SER A 232 -9.45 -30.83 -11.33
CA SER A 232 -8.25 -31.30 -12.02
C SER A 232 -8.31 -31.07 -13.53
N ASP A 233 -9.41 -30.48 -14.05
CA ASP A 233 -9.53 -30.17 -15.48
C ASP A 233 -8.68 -28.94 -15.83
N PRO A 234 -7.59 -29.10 -16.61
CA PRO A 234 -6.70 -28.00 -16.95
C PRO A 234 -7.39 -26.85 -17.70
N PHE A 235 -8.45 -27.15 -18.46
CA PHE A 235 -9.22 -26.13 -19.18
C PHE A 235 -9.97 -25.22 -18.21
N ILE A 236 -10.63 -25.79 -17.20
CA ILE A 236 -11.37 -25.03 -16.19
C ILE A 236 -10.39 -24.26 -15.29
N VAL A 237 -9.29 -24.90 -14.89
CA VAL A 237 -8.22 -24.26 -14.11
C VAL A 237 -7.68 -23.03 -14.86
N LEU A 238 -7.30 -23.19 -16.13
CA LEU A 238 -6.72 -22.09 -16.91
C LEU A 238 -7.73 -20.97 -17.16
N THR A 239 -8.94 -21.31 -17.61
CA THR A 239 -9.96 -20.30 -17.96
C THR A 239 -10.36 -19.49 -16.74
N ALA A 240 -10.63 -20.13 -15.60
CA ALA A 240 -10.96 -19.45 -14.35
C ALA A 240 -9.85 -18.50 -13.89
N ASN A 241 -8.58 -18.94 -14.00
CA ASN A 241 -7.42 -18.15 -13.61
C ASN A 241 -7.22 -16.93 -14.53
N ILE A 242 -7.30 -17.12 -15.84
CA ILE A 242 -7.16 -16.02 -16.80
C ILE A 242 -8.31 -15.01 -16.62
N PHE A 243 -9.56 -15.45 -16.47
CA PHE A 243 -10.67 -14.54 -16.16
C PHE A 243 -10.48 -13.78 -14.85
N ALA A 244 -9.88 -14.39 -13.83
CA ALA A 244 -9.58 -13.72 -12.56
C ALA A 244 -8.57 -12.59 -12.73
N ILE A 245 -7.56 -12.78 -13.59
CA ILE A 245 -6.50 -11.79 -13.87
C ILE A 245 -6.94 -10.73 -14.87
N LEU A 246 -7.83 -11.08 -15.80
CA LEU A 246 -8.45 -10.09 -16.68
C LEU A 246 -9.20 -9.05 -15.84
N GLY A 247 -8.99 -7.77 -16.18
CA GLY A 247 -9.51 -6.64 -15.41
C GLY A 247 -8.72 -6.29 -14.15
N LEU A 248 -7.58 -6.93 -13.87
CA LEU A 248 -6.71 -6.58 -12.74
C LEU A 248 -6.25 -5.12 -12.80
N ARG A 249 -5.99 -4.58 -14.00
CA ARG A 249 -5.67 -3.15 -14.19
C ARG A 249 -6.77 -2.23 -13.65
N ALA A 250 -8.04 -2.52 -13.98
CA ALA A 250 -9.17 -1.74 -13.49
C ALA A 250 -9.33 -1.89 -11.98
N LEU A 251 -9.14 -3.11 -11.47
CA LEU A 251 -9.20 -3.39 -10.03
C LEU A 251 -8.07 -2.70 -9.26
N TYR A 252 -6.86 -2.62 -9.83
CA TYR A 252 -5.73 -1.88 -9.27
C TYR A 252 -6.11 -0.41 -9.05
N PHE A 253 -6.62 0.27 -10.08
CA PHE A 253 -7.02 1.68 -9.94
C PHE A 253 -8.22 1.87 -9.02
N LEU A 254 -9.13 0.89 -8.94
CA LEU A 254 -10.23 0.89 -7.98
C LEU A 254 -9.74 0.76 -6.52
N LEU A 255 -8.68 -0.02 -6.30
CA LEU A 255 -8.19 -0.34 -4.97
C LEU A 255 -7.03 0.55 -4.50
N ALA A 256 -6.29 1.21 -5.40
CA ALA A 256 -5.13 2.03 -5.06
C ALA A 256 -5.47 3.10 -4.00
N ASP A 257 -6.58 3.81 -4.15
CA ASP A 257 -7.01 4.82 -3.16
C ASP A 257 -7.76 4.20 -1.96
N MET A 258 -8.14 2.93 -2.05
CA MET A 258 -8.79 2.17 -0.97
C MET A 258 -7.81 1.29 -0.20
N ALA A 259 -6.52 1.30 -0.56
CA ALA A 259 -5.57 0.31 -0.09
C ALA A 259 -5.42 0.29 1.44
N SER A 260 -5.51 1.46 2.07
CA SER A 260 -5.49 1.61 3.53
C SER A 260 -6.74 1.07 4.25
N ARG A 261 -7.84 0.80 3.52
CA ARG A 261 -9.12 0.35 4.08
C ARG A 261 -9.25 -1.18 4.16
N PHE A 262 -8.33 -1.91 3.54
CA PHE A 262 -8.41 -3.36 3.34
C PHE A 262 -7.45 -4.20 4.19
N HIS A 263 -7.00 -3.67 5.34
CA HIS A 263 -6.08 -4.39 6.24
C HIS A 263 -6.59 -5.76 6.72
N LEU A 264 -7.91 -5.98 6.72
CA LEU A 264 -8.52 -7.24 7.16
C LEU A 264 -8.55 -8.34 6.06
N LEU A 265 -8.21 -7.99 4.82
CA LEU A 265 -8.37 -8.89 3.67
C LEU A 265 -7.37 -10.06 3.71
N ALA A 266 -6.16 -9.83 4.23
CA ALA A 266 -5.16 -10.89 4.45
C ALA A 266 -5.68 -11.99 5.39
N TYR A 267 -6.46 -11.66 6.42
CA TYR A 267 -7.07 -12.65 7.31
C TYR A 267 -8.15 -13.49 6.60
N GLY A 268 -8.97 -12.85 5.77
CA GLY A 268 -9.98 -13.53 4.97
C GLY A 268 -9.35 -14.55 4.02
N LEU A 269 -8.30 -14.13 3.32
CA LEU A 269 -7.55 -15.00 2.42
C LEU A 269 -6.84 -16.14 3.15
N ALA A 270 -6.28 -15.88 4.33
CA ALA A 270 -5.62 -16.89 5.15
C ALA A 270 -6.59 -18.00 5.55
N LEU A 271 -7.81 -17.65 5.96
CA LEU A 271 -8.85 -18.62 6.27
C LEU A 271 -9.27 -19.44 5.05
N VAL A 272 -9.36 -18.80 3.87
CA VAL A 272 -9.66 -19.50 2.61
C VAL A 272 -8.56 -20.51 2.28
N LEU A 273 -7.27 -20.15 2.39
CA LEU A 273 -6.14 -21.05 2.13
C LEU A 273 -6.12 -22.23 3.12
N VAL A 274 -6.29 -21.97 4.42
CA VAL A 274 -6.37 -23.03 5.44
C VAL A 274 -7.54 -23.97 5.18
N PHE A 275 -8.71 -23.44 4.81
CA PHE A 275 -9.88 -24.24 4.49
C PHE A 275 -9.66 -25.12 3.24
N ILE A 276 -9.14 -24.54 2.15
CA ILE A 276 -8.89 -25.27 0.90
C ILE A 276 -7.77 -26.31 1.11
N GLY A 277 -6.68 -25.94 1.78
CA GLY A 277 -5.60 -26.87 2.12
C GLY A 277 -6.07 -28.01 3.02
N GLY A 278 -6.90 -27.71 4.03
CA GLY A 278 -7.55 -28.70 4.87
C GLY A 278 -8.44 -29.67 4.08
N LYS A 279 -9.23 -29.14 3.13
CA LYS A 279 -10.02 -29.97 2.19
C LYS A 279 -9.12 -30.91 1.39
N MET A 280 -7.98 -30.45 0.89
CA MET A 280 -7.04 -31.29 0.13
C MET A 280 -6.45 -32.42 1.00
N LEU A 281 -6.09 -32.12 2.25
CA LEU A 281 -5.55 -33.13 3.18
C LEU A 281 -6.58 -34.18 3.58
N LEU A 282 -7.88 -33.84 3.52
CA LEU A 282 -8.98 -34.74 3.86
C LEU A 282 -9.53 -35.52 2.67
N VAL A 283 -8.95 -35.38 1.47
CA VAL A 283 -9.55 -35.86 0.21
C VAL A 283 -9.88 -37.36 0.20
N ASP A 284 -9.07 -38.20 0.84
CA ASP A 284 -9.30 -39.66 0.91
C ASP A 284 -10.18 -40.09 2.11
N PHE A 285 -10.40 -39.21 3.09
CA PHE A 285 -11.23 -39.50 4.26
C PHE A 285 -12.66 -38.96 4.12
N TYR A 286 -12.81 -37.74 3.60
CA TYR A 286 -14.10 -37.08 3.46
C TYR A 286 -14.09 -36.08 2.30
N LYS A 287 -14.95 -36.33 1.30
CA LYS A 287 -15.09 -35.45 0.12
C LYS A 287 -16.08 -34.34 0.42
N ILE A 288 -15.56 -33.16 0.78
CA ILE A 288 -16.38 -31.95 0.97
C ILE A 288 -17.04 -31.58 -0.37
N PRO A 289 -18.38 -31.51 -0.44
CA PRO A 289 -19.08 -31.12 -1.67
C PRO A 289 -18.64 -29.74 -2.16
N ILE A 290 -18.50 -29.58 -3.47
CA ILE A 290 -18.04 -28.32 -4.09
C ILE A 290 -18.96 -27.15 -3.73
N GLY A 291 -20.28 -27.37 -3.63
CA GLY A 291 -21.23 -26.34 -3.22
C GLY A 291 -21.00 -25.84 -1.78
N VAL A 292 -20.61 -26.72 -0.85
CA VAL A 292 -20.24 -26.32 0.52
C VAL A 292 -18.93 -25.52 0.50
N ALA A 293 -17.94 -26.00 -0.26
CA ALA A 293 -16.67 -25.29 -0.41
C ALA A 293 -16.87 -23.88 -0.99
N LEU A 294 -17.71 -23.74 -2.03
CA LEU A 294 -18.10 -22.47 -2.62
C LEU A 294 -18.74 -21.54 -1.60
N MET A 295 -19.71 -22.04 -0.82
CA MET A 295 -20.42 -21.23 0.18
C MET A 295 -19.48 -20.75 1.29
N VAL A 296 -18.60 -21.62 1.79
CA VAL A 296 -17.63 -21.27 2.81
C VAL A 296 -16.64 -20.24 2.26
N THR A 297 -16.06 -20.47 1.09
CA THR A 297 -15.10 -19.53 0.49
C THR A 297 -15.74 -18.18 0.20
N ALA A 298 -16.89 -18.15 -0.47
CA ALA A 298 -17.63 -16.91 -0.73
C ALA A 298 -18.01 -16.20 0.57
N GLY A 299 -18.44 -16.96 1.60
CA GLY A 299 -18.76 -16.44 2.92
C GLY A 299 -17.56 -15.78 3.60
N LEU A 300 -16.38 -16.43 3.59
CA LEU A 300 -15.15 -15.88 4.17
C LEU A 300 -14.69 -14.62 3.43
N ILE A 301 -14.75 -14.61 2.10
CA ILE A 301 -14.39 -13.44 1.28
C ILE A 301 -15.36 -12.29 1.55
N ILE A 302 -16.67 -12.53 1.48
CA ILE A 302 -17.69 -11.49 1.73
C ILE A 302 -17.57 -10.97 3.16
N ALA A 303 -17.42 -11.86 4.15
CA ALA A 303 -17.28 -11.47 5.55
C ALA A 303 -16.03 -10.61 5.76
N SER A 304 -14.89 -10.97 5.17
CA SER A 304 -13.66 -10.18 5.29
C SER A 304 -13.76 -8.82 4.59
N VAL A 305 -14.35 -8.75 3.39
CA VAL A 305 -14.59 -7.49 2.68
C VAL A 305 -15.56 -6.60 3.46
N VAL A 306 -16.69 -7.14 3.92
CA VAL A 306 -17.68 -6.41 4.71
C VAL A 306 -17.07 -5.96 6.04
N ALA A 307 -16.37 -6.83 6.76
CA ALA A 307 -15.69 -6.49 7.99
C ALA A 307 -14.64 -5.39 7.75
N SER A 308 -13.91 -5.43 6.64
CA SER A 308 -12.93 -4.40 6.31
C SER A 308 -13.59 -3.05 5.98
N VAL A 309 -14.70 -3.05 5.23
CA VAL A 309 -15.44 -1.83 4.91
C VAL A 309 -16.14 -1.26 6.14
N VAL A 310 -16.75 -2.11 6.97
CA VAL A 310 -17.40 -1.70 8.22
C VAL A 310 -16.35 -1.20 9.20
N SER A 311 -15.23 -1.91 9.40
CA SER A 311 -14.11 -1.45 10.23
C SER A 311 -13.51 -0.15 9.71
N SER A 312 -13.44 0.06 8.38
CA SER A 312 -13.00 1.32 7.78
C SER A 312 -14.04 2.46 7.89
N ARG A 313 -15.34 2.13 8.00
CA ARG A 313 -16.43 3.09 8.27
C ARG A 313 -16.54 3.43 9.76
N SER A 314 -16.35 2.46 10.64
CA SER A 314 -16.13 2.64 12.08
C SER A 314 -14.78 3.31 12.35
N GLY A 315 -13.86 3.18 11.39
CA GLY A 315 -12.60 3.88 11.20
C GLY A 315 -12.74 5.21 10.45
N HIS A 316 -13.97 5.69 10.21
CA HIS A 316 -14.28 7.07 10.60
C HIS A 316 -14.35 7.14 12.13
N SER A 317 -13.28 6.72 12.79
CA SER A 317 -12.52 7.69 13.53
C SER A 317 -12.44 8.95 12.67
N THR A 318 -13.44 9.83 12.81
CA THR A 318 -13.17 11.24 13.08
C THR A 318 -11.72 11.31 13.55
N PRO A 319 -10.79 11.97 12.82
CA PRO A 319 -9.36 11.94 13.12
C PRO A 319 -9.25 12.05 14.62
N SER A 320 -8.77 10.97 15.26
CA SER A 320 -9.05 10.60 16.65
C SER A 320 -9.41 11.85 17.41
N ARG A 321 -10.71 12.12 17.59
CA ARG A 321 -11.15 13.26 18.40
C ARG A 321 -10.33 13.10 19.68
N PRO A 322 -9.42 14.02 20.02
CA PRO A 322 -8.61 13.83 21.21
C PRO A 322 -9.61 13.53 22.32
N GLN A 323 -9.51 12.34 22.92
CA GLN A 323 -10.33 11.99 24.07
C GLN A 323 -9.81 12.79 25.24
N THR A 324 -10.19 14.05 25.17
CA THR A 324 -10.23 15.10 26.18
C THR A 324 -11.02 16.16 25.46
N MET A 325 -12.32 16.20 25.74
CA MET A 325 -13.21 17.24 25.25
C MET A 325 -12.89 18.55 25.99
N GLY A 326 -11.67 19.05 25.79
CA GLY A 326 -11.33 20.45 25.84
C GLY A 326 -11.45 20.98 24.41
N ARG A 327 -12.38 21.93 24.21
CA ARG A 327 -12.63 22.70 22.97
C ARG A 327 -11.65 22.44 21.81
N VAL A 328 -12.13 21.84 20.71
CA VAL A 328 -11.41 21.81 19.43
C VAL A 328 -11.04 23.24 19.07
N ARG A 329 -9.74 23.54 19.08
CA ARG A 329 -9.23 24.87 18.79
C ARG A 329 -9.29 25.09 17.28
N ALA A 330 -9.95 26.17 16.86
CA ALA A 330 -10.00 26.56 15.46
C ALA A 330 -8.59 26.78 14.91
N ILE A 331 -8.38 26.41 13.64
CA ILE A 331 -7.11 26.67 12.94
C ILE A 331 -6.95 28.19 12.85
N PRO A 332 -5.82 28.75 13.32
CA PRO A 332 -5.53 30.18 13.13
C PRO A 332 -5.44 30.52 11.64
N PRO A 333 -5.72 31.77 11.24
CA PRO A 333 -5.59 32.19 9.84
C PRO A 333 -4.16 32.01 9.34
N SER A 334 -3.99 31.53 8.10
CA SER A 334 -2.69 31.46 7.44
C SER A 334 -2.12 32.85 7.22
N ARG A 335 -0.84 33.01 7.57
CA ARG A 335 0.02 34.13 7.22
C ARG A 335 1.18 33.62 6.37
N ASN A 336 1.69 34.45 5.46
CA ASN A 336 2.82 34.13 4.58
C ASN A 336 2.67 32.80 3.82
N GLU A 337 1.82 32.81 2.79
CA GLU A 337 1.67 31.71 1.84
C GLU A 337 2.76 31.77 0.78
N GLN A 338 3.50 30.66 0.61
CA GLN A 338 4.47 30.51 -0.48
C GLN A 338 3.92 29.58 -1.54
N ARG A 339 4.11 29.94 -2.80
CA ARG A 339 3.64 29.19 -3.97
C ARG A 339 4.80 28.85 -4.89
N ASP A 340 4.72 27.69 -5.54
CA ASP A 340 5.67 27.30 -6.59
C ASP A 340 5.34 27.97 -7.93
N SER A 341 6.14 27.68 -8.96
CA SER A 341 5.95 28.21 -10.33
C SER A 341 4.61 27.84 -10.96
N ASP A 342 3.99 26.75 -10.50
CA ASP A 342 2.70 26.26 -11.01
C ASP A 342 1.52 26.83 -10.18
N GLY A 343 1.82 27.71 -9.22
CA GLY A 343 0.87 28.37 -8.33
C GLY A 343 0.34 27.48 -7.22
N ARG A 344 0.95 26.31 -6.97
CA ARG A 344 0.58 25.40 -5.86
C ARG A 344 1.09 25.96 -4.54
N LEU A 345 0.28 25.84 -3.49
CA LEU A 345 0.64 26.25 -2.15
C LEU A 345 1.66 25.27 -1.56
N ILE A 346 2.89 25.73 -1.33
CA ILE A 346 4.00 24.89 -0.87
C ILE A 346 4.40 25.16 0.58
N ALA A 347 4.03 26.32 1.14
CA ALA A 347 4.22 26.59 2.55
C ALA A 347 3.18 27.56 3.09
N VAL A 348 2.82 27.39 4.35
CA VAL A 348 1.97 28.30 5.11
C VAL A 348 2.56 28.52 6.49
N THR A 349 2.38 29.72 7.04
CA THR A 349 2.74 30.01 8.44
C THR A 349 1.47 30.26 9.25
N LEU A 350 1.30 29.58 10.38
CA LEU A 350 0.25 29.86 11.36
C LEU A 350 0.91 30.50 12.57
N GLU A 351 0.25 31.47 13.18
CA GLU A 351 0.86 32.28 14.24
C GLU A 351 -0.06 32.36 15.46
N SER A 352 0.54 32.45 16.65
CA SER A 352 -0.22 32.72 17.87
C SER A 352 -0.61 34.20 17.96
N GLU A 353 -1.70 34.51 18.67
CA GLU A 353 -2.14 35.90 18.88
C GLU A 353 -1.14 36.73 19.71
N ARG A 354 -0.20 36.07 20.40
CA ARG A 354 0.78 36.69 21.31
C ARG A 354 2.18 36.64 20.70
N LEU A 355 2.39 37.39 19.61
CA LEU A 355 3.71 37.62 19.04
C LEU A 355 4.17 39.07 19.24
N PRO A 356 5.44 39.31 19.60
CA PRO A 356 6.01 40.65 19.58
C PRO A 356 6.00 41.22 18.16
N ALA A 357 5.85 42.55 18.04
CA ALA A 357 5.85 43.22 16.73
C ALA A 357 7.13 43.01 15.91
N SER A 358 8.26 42.76 16.59
CA SER A 358 9.53 42.42 15.96
C SER A 358 10.37 41.54 16.88
N LEU A 359 10.96 40.49 16.33
CA LEU A 359 11.92 39.61 17.02
C LEU A 359 13.32 39.83 16.45
N PRO A 360 14.37 39.85 17.28
CA PRO A 360 15.75 39.91 16.78
C PRO A 360 16.06 38.67 15.94
N ALA A 361 16.83 38.84 14.86
CA ALA A 361 17.35 37.71 14.09
C ALA A 361 18.19 36.79 15.00
N GLY A 362 18.01 35.48 14.93
CA GLY A 362 18.72 34.54 15.81
C GLY A 362 18.21 34.46 17.25
N ALA A 363 17.05 35.07 17.56
CA ALA A 363 16.47 34.98 18.90
C ALA A 363 15.72 33.66 19.15
N CYS A 364 15.04 33.13 18.14
CA CYS A 364 14.15 31.98 18.28
C CYS A 364 14.84 30.64 17.95
N TRP A 365 14.49 29.62 18.73
CA TRP A 365 14.80 28.23 18.41
C TRP A 365 13.75 27.67 17.45
N LEU A 366 14.19 26.83 16.50
CA LEU A 366 13.31 26.09 15.61
C LEU A 366 13.08 24.68 16.15
N VAL A 367 11.84 24.26 16.35
CA VAL A 367 11.48 22.92 16.81
C VAL A 367 10.85 22.13 15.68
N ALA A 368 11.40 20.96 15.37
CA ALA A 368 10.83 20.06 14.37
C ALA A 368 9.70 19.21 14.97
N LEU A 369 8.53 19.23 14.33
CA LEU A 369 7.33 18.51 14.77
C LEU A 369 6.88 17.48 13.73
N ASP A 370 6.70 16.25 14.18
CA ASP A 370 6.14 15.13 13.41
C ASP A 370 4.90 14.51 14.08
N GLY A 371 4.45 15.09 15.20
CA GLY A 371 3.30 14.60 15.98
C GLY A 371 3.64 13.47 16.96
N SER A 372 4.90 13.05 17.01
CA SER A 372 5.34 12.02 17.95
C SER A 372 5.54 12.58 19.37
N GLY A 373 5.44 11.69 20.37
CA GLY A 373 5.78 12.05 21.75
C GLY A 373 7.24 12.50 21.93
N HIS A 374 8.15 12.05 21.05
CA HIS A 374 9.55 12.49 21.05
C HIS A 374 9.68 13.97 20.64
N ALA A 375 8.90 14.42 19.65
CA ALA A 375 8.84 15.82 19.25
C ALA A 375 8.24 16.71 20.36
N LEU A 376 7.19 16.26 21.05
CA LEU A 376 6.63 16.98 22.20
C LEU A 376 7.61 17.06 23.39
N HIS A 377 8.41 16.03 23.61
CA HIS A 377 9.46 16.08 24.62
C HIS A 377 10.58 17.06 24.24
N ALA A 378 10.96 17.09 22.96
CA ALA A 378 11.89 18.09 22.43
C ALA A 378 11.36 19.52 22.55
N LEU A 379 10.06 19.72 22.31
CA LEU A 379 9.37 21.00 22.50
C LEU A 379 9.47 21.50 23.94
N THR A 380 9.30 20.62 24.94
CA THR A 380 9.39 21.00 26.35
C THR A 380 10.79 21.55 26.69
N GLN A 381 11.84 20.95 26.13
CA GLN A 381 13.21 21.45 26.30
C GLN A 381 13.43 22.78 25.56
N ALA A 382 12.92 22.91 24.34
CA ALA A 382 12.99 24.17 23.58
C ALA A 382 12.28 25.31 24.33
N MET A 383 11.14 25.03 24.95
CA MET A 383 10.37 25.99 25.75
C MET A 383 11.17 26.51 26.94
N ARG A 384 11.92 25.63 27.63
CA ARG A 384 12.82 26.03 28.71
C ARG A 384 13.93 26.96 28.20
N LEU A 385 14.58 26.60 27.10
CA LEU A 385 15.63 27.42 26.47
C LEU A 385 15.11 28.80 26.04
N ALA A 386 13.89 28.86 25.49
CA ALA A 386 13.24 30.11 25.11
C ALA A 386 13.02 31.02 26.33
N LYS A 387 12.48 30.47 27.43
CA LYS A 387 12.26 31.22 28.68
C LYS A 387 13.58 31.72 29.29
N GLU A 388 14.60 30.88 29.35
CA GLU A 388 15.92 31.24 29.88
C GLU A 388 16.62 32.31 29.03
N SER A 389 16.37 32.34 27.72
CA SER A 389 16.91 33.37 26.82
C SER A 389 16.21 34.73 26.90
N GLY A 390 15.12 34.84 27.67
CA GLY A 390 14.30 36.04 27.75
C GLY A 390 13.42 36.30 26.52
N VAL A 391 13.39 35.37 25.55
CA VAL A 391 12.57 35.44 24.34
C VAL A 391 11.59 34.27 24.34
N PRO A 392 10.40 34.40 24.96
CA PRO A 392 9.43 33.32 25.07
C PRO A 392 8.64 33.15 23.77
N VAL A 393 9.35 32.97 22.64
CA VAL A 393 8.78 32.68 21.33
C VAL A 393 9.55 31.53 20.66
N LEU A 394 8.81 30.56 20.12
CA LEU A 394 9.38 29.44 19.37
C LEU A 394 8.89 29.41 17.92
N ASP A 395 9.79 29.04 17.02
CA ASP A 395 9.43 28.65 15.67
C ASP A 395 9.24 27.13 15.64
N LEU A 396 8.16 26.68 15.02
CA LEU A 396 7.82 25.27 14.86
C LEU A 396 7.85 24.97 13.37
N VAL A 397 8.44 23.84 12.96
CA VAL A 397 8.41 23.39 11.57
C VAL A 397 7.77 22.02 11.47
N ASN A 398 6.86 21.88 10.52
CA ASN A 398 6.27 20.61 10.16
C ASN A 398 6.41 20.40 8.64
N ALA A 399 7.11 19.33 8.26
CA ALA A 399 7.27 18.94 6.88
C ALA A 399 6.11 18.02 6.46
N GLN A 400 5.53 18.31 5.31
CA GLN A 400 4.45 17.56 4.70
C GLN A 400 4.92 16.99 3.35
N PRO A 401 4.45 15.80 2.96
CA PRO A 401 4.75 15.26 1.63
C PRO A 401 4.17 16.17 0.54
N TRP A 402 4.71 16.06 -0.68
CA TRP A 402 4.19 16.80 -1.83
C TRP A 402 2.73 16.43 -2.11
N LEU A 403 1.83 17.42 -2.02
CA LEU A 403 0.41 17.25 -2.36
C LEU A 403 0.12 17.77 -3.77
N SER A 404 -1.03 17.39 -4.33
CA SER A 404 -1.56 18.01 -5.56
C SER A 404 -1.91 19.48 -5.33
N LYS A 405 -2.12 20.23 -6.41
CA LYS A 405 -2.53 21.64 -6.32
C LYS A 405 -3.82 21.81 -5.52
N GLU A 406 -4.88 21.04 -5.81
CA GLU A 406 -6.14 21.17 -5.06
C GLU A 406 -6.00 20.73 -3.59
N ALA A 407 -5.24 19.65 -3.34
CA ALA A 407 -5.01 19.16 -1.99
C ALA A 407 -4.18 20.14 -1.15
N SER A 408 -3.21 20.81 -1.77
CA SER A 408 -2.37 21.83 -1.12
C SER A 408 -3.21 23.00 -0.58
N GLU A 409 -4.14 23.51 -1.39
CA GLU A 409 -5.00 24.65 -1.05
C GLU A 409 -5.98 24.31 0.06
N SER A 410 -6.52 23.09 0.02
CA SER A 410 -7.60 22.70 0.92
C SER A 410 -7.10 22.11 2.24
N HIS A 411 -5.92 21.47 2.25
CA HIS A 411 -5.51 20.60 3.37
C HIS A 411 -4.14 20.91 3.97
N LEU A 412 -3.24 21.67 3.33
CA LEU A 412 -1.89 21.87 3.85
C LEU A 412 -1.88 22.45 5.27
N ALA A 413 -2.64 23.53 5.49
CA ALA A 413 -2.77 24.15 6.81
C ALA A 413 -3.44 23.20 7.83
N GLN A 414 -4.42 22.41 7.38
CA GLN A 414 -5.13 21.45 8.23
C GLN A 414 -4.20 20.33 8.71
N TYR A 415 -3.36 19.78 7.82
CA TYR A 415 -2.41 18.73 8.18
C TYR A 415 -1.33 19.22 9.14
N GLY A 416 -0.76 20.39 8.88
CA GLY A 416 0.20 20.99 9.80
C GLY A 416 -0.41 21.31 11.17
N TRP A 417 -1.64 21.84 11.19
CA TRP A 417 -2.34 22.12 12.44
C TRP A 417 -2.66 20.85 13.23
N ALA A 418 -3.11 19.79 12.58
CA ALA A 418 -3.41 18.51 13.22
C ALA A 418 -2.19 17.95 13.97
N VAL A 419 -1.00 18.12 13.40
CA VAL A 419 0.26 17.69 14.03
C VAL A 419 0.69 18.62 15.16
N ALA A 420 0.49 19.93 15.01
CA ALA A 420 1.00 20.93 15.93
C ALA A 420 0.03 21.33 17.06
N THR A 421 -1.24 20.91 17.02
CA THR A 421 -2.28 21.38 17.94
C THR A 421 -1.88 21.19 19.41
N ASP A 422 -1.38 20.02 19.78
CA ASP A 422 -0.96 19.72 21.15
C ASP A 422 0.28 20.53 21.54
N ALA A 423 1.24 20.66 20.63
CA ALA A 423 2.43 21.49 20.84
C ALA A 423 2.05 22.95 21.11
N CYS A 424 1.21 23.53 20.25
CA CYS A 424 0.71 24.89 20.38
C CYS A 424 -0.08 25.09 21.69
N ALA A 425 -0.90 24.11 22.09
CA ALA A 425 -1.64 24.17 23.35
C ALA A 425 -0.71 24.18 24.57
N ILE A 426 0.34 23.36 24.57
CA ILE A 426 1.37 23.35 25.62
C ILE A 426 2.08 24.71 25.71
N LEU A 427 2.44 25.30 24.57
CA LEU A 427 3.10 26.61 24.54
C LEU A 427 2.21 27.74 25.05
N ASP A 428 0.94 27.77 24.62
CA ASP A 428 -0.01 28.80 25.06
C ASP A 428 -0.32 28.71 26.55
N ALA A 429 -0.47 27.49 27.09
CA ALA A 429 -0.65 27.26 28.53
C ALA A 429 0.57 27.75 29.35
N ASN A 430 1.75 27.79 28.72
CA ASN A 430 3.01 28.21 29.34
C ASN A 430 3.40 29.66 29.03
N GLY A 431 2.53 30.41 28.34
CA GLY A 431 2.76 31.81 27.98
C GLY A 431 3.87 32.02 26.95
N VAL A 432 4.13 31.02 26.09
CA VAL A 432 5.16 31.09 25.04
C VAL A 432 4.49 31.29 23.69
N GLY A 433 4.85 32.37 22.99
CA GLY A 433 4.38 32.65 21.63
C GLY A 433 4.95 31.64 20.62
N TRP A 434 4.26 31.45 19.50
CA TRP A 434 4.71 30.47 18.52
C TRP A 434 4.37 30.86 17.07
N ARG A 435 5.21 30.42 16.14
CA ARG A 435 4.96 30.45 14.70
C ARG A 435 5.15 29.04 14.13
N LEU A 436 4.12 28.48 13.53
CA LEU A 436 4.13 27.18 12.90
C LEU A 436 4.32 27.32 11.39
N HIS A 437 5.45 26.87 10.89
CA HIS A 437 5.78 26.80 9.48
C HIS A 437 5.49 25.40 8.95
N VAL A 438 4.43 25.28 8.16
CA VAL A 438 4.07 24.04 7.47
C VAL A 438 4.64 24.13 6.06
N ARG A 439 5.50 23.18 5.68
CA ARG A 439 6.18 23.19 4.37
C ARG A 439 6.05 21.86 3.67
N MET A 440 5.87 21.89 2.36
CA MET A 440 6.00 20.70 1.52
C MET A 440 7.46 20.40 1.22
N GLY A 441 7.83 19.13 1.32
CA GLY A 441 9.15 18.65 0.95
C GLY A 441 9.68 17.57 1.89
N GLU A 442 10.91 17.14 1.61
CA GLU A 442 11.63 16.23 2.49
C GLU A 442 11.86 16.86 3.86
N ALA A 443 11.76 16.05 4.91
CA ALA A 443 11.77 16.55 6.29
C ALA A 443 13.09 17.27 6.62
N VAL A 444 14.23 16.68 6.26
CA VAL A 444 15.56 17.23 6.56
C VAL A 444 15.75 18.58 5.85
N ASP A 445 15.48 18.63 4.55
CA ASP A 445 15.63 19.85 3.75
C ASP A 445 14.70 20.95 4.27
N SER A 446 13.44 20.60 4.58
CA SER A 446 12.47 21.56 5.11
C SER A 446 12.91 22.15 6.45
N ILE A 447 13.45 21.31 7.35
CA ILE A 447 13.94 21.75 8.67
C ILE A 447 15.17 22.66 8.51
N VAL A 448 16.16 22.23 7.74
CA VAL A 448 17.43 22.95 7.59
C VAL A 448 17.23 24.26 6.83
N GLN A 449 16.45 24.25 5.75
CA GLN A 449 16.14 25.46 4.98
C GLN A 449 15.32 26.45 5.81
N GLN A 450 14.34 25.97 6.59
CA GLN A 450 13.55 26.86 7.45
C GLN A 450 14.42 27.51 8.53
N ALA A 451 15.30 26.73 9.17
CA ALA A 451 16.23 27.25 10.18
C ALA A 451 17.16 28.32 9.59
N ALA A 452 17.70 28.08 8.39
CA ALA A 452 18.54 29.04 7.70
C ALA A 452 17.75 30.31 7.30
N SER A 453 16.53 30.16 6.79
CA SER A 453 15.71 31.30 6.34
C SER A 453 15.28 32.23 7.48
N LEU A 454 15.07 31.68 8.66
CA LEU A 454 14.72 32.43 9.88
C LEU A 454 15.95 32.94 10.63
N SER A 455 17.15 32.57 10.18
CA SER A 455 18.39 32.73 10.93
C SER A 455 18.24 32.21 12.37
N SER A 456 17.64 31.03 12.56
CA SER A 456 17.29 30.50 13.89
C SER A 456 18.53 30.33 14.78
N ARG A 457 18.34 30.49 16.09
CA ARG A 457 19.40 30.28 17.09
C ARG A 457 19.99 28.87 17.05
N GLY A 458 19.14 27.91 16.76
CA GLY A 458 19.45 26.50 16.64
C GLY A 458 18.20 25.67 16.37
N ILE A 459 18.40 24.41 16.04
CA ILE A 459 17.34 23.44 15.76
C ILE A 459 17.20 22.51 16.97
N VAL A 460 15.98 22.31 17.44
CA VAL A 460 15.66 21.33 18.48
C VAL A 460 14.85 20.21 17.84
N ILE A 461 15.33 18.98 17.95
CA ILE A 461 14.70 17.80 17.36
C ILE A 461 14.67 16.64 18.34
N GLY A 462 13.59 15.86 18.30
CA GLY A 462 13.52 14.60 19.02
C GLY A 462 14.54 13.61 18.47
N ALA A 463 15.17 12.81 19.33
CA ALA A 463 16.13 11.80 18.90
C ALA A 463 15.52 10.72 17.99
N ARG A 464 14.19 10.60 17.97
CA ARG A 464 13.39 9.66 17.17
C ARG A 464 12.09 10.32 16.72
N GLY A 465 11.42 9.70 15.75
CA GLY A 465 10.10 10.09 15.26
C GLY A 465 9.10 8.93 15.29
N LEU A 466 8.25 8.83 14.26
CA LEU A 466 7.17 7.84 14.15
C LEU A 466 7.61 6.38 13.94
N SER A 467 8.87 6.11 13.52
CA SER A 467 9.36 4.76 13.23
C SER A 467 9.85 4.03 14.49
N THR A 468 9.09 3.04 14.95
CA THR A 468 9.34 2.27 16.19
C THR A 468 10.26 1.08 15.94
N THR A 469 11.57 1.26 16.07
CA THR A 469 12.50 0.14 16.31
C THR A 469 13.20 0.34 17.65
N GLU A 470 13.17 -0.66 18.53
CA GLU A 470 13.61 -0.60 19.94
C GLU A 470 15.12 -0.39 20.15
N ASN A 471 15.92 -0.22 19.10
CA ASN A 471 17.38 -0.10 19.21
C ASN A 471 17.84 1.29 19.67
N LEU A 472 18.87 1.33 20.53
CA LEU A 472 19.50 2.51 21.19
C LEU A 472 20.02 3.65 20.28
N LEU A 473 19.76 3.61 18.97
CA LEU A 473 20.31 4.51 17.96
C LEU A 473 19.40 5.72 17.67
N LEU A 474 20.02 6.78 17.16
CA LEU A 474 19.36 8.00 16.67
C LEU A 474 18.51 7.70 15.43
N GLY A 475 17.37 8.38 15.29
CA GLY A 475 16.52 8.29 14.09
C GLY A 475 17.20 8.89 12.84
N SER A 476 16.80 8.41 11.66
CA SER A 476 17.39 8.81 10.37
C SER A 476 17.31 10.32 10.11
N VAL A 477 16.17 10.95 10.39
CA VAL A 477 15.98 12.39 10.21
C VAL A 477 16.87 13.18 11.18
N ALA A 478 16.91 12.81 12.46
CA ALA A 478 17.76 13.48 13.45
C ALA A 478 19.24 13.41 13.05
N GLN A 479 19.71 12.24 12.62
CA GLN A 479 21.10 12.06 12.17
C GLN A 479 21.41 12.92 10.94
N GLN A 480 20.52 12.96 9.95
CA GLN A 480 20.74 13.77 8.74
C GLN A 480 20.69 15.27 9.03
N VAL A 481 19.79 15.74 9.92
CA VAL A 481 19.74 17.15 10.35
C VAL A 481 21.03 17.56 11.05
N ILE A 482 21.62 16.70 11.90
CA ILE A 482 22.93 16.96 12.54
C ILE A 482 24.03 17.18 11.48
N HIS A 483 24.01 16.41 10.40
CA HIS A 483 25.01 16.52 9.34
C HIS A 483 24.79 17.71 8.40
N ALA A 484 23.53 18.09 8.15
CA ALA A 484 23.18 19.10 7.16
C ALA A 484 23.04 20.52 7.73
N ALA A 485 22.73 20.66 9.03
CA ALA A 485 22.53 21.96 9.65
C ALA A 485 23.85 22.75 9.78
N GLN A 486 23.80 24.04 9.44
CA GLN A 486 24.94 24.94 9.59
C GLN A 486 25.07 25.57 11.00
N GLY A 487 24.11 25.27 11.89
CA GLY A 487 24.02 25.83 13.24
C GLY A 487 23.92 24.77 14.33
N VAL A 488 23.62 25.20 15.56
CA VAL A 488 23.48 24.30 16.71
C VAL A 488 22.27 23.39 16.53
N VAL A 489 22.47 22.09 16.64
CA VAL A 489 21.39 21.08 16.68
C VAL A 489 21.35 20.45 18.06
N LEU A 490 20.26 20.66 18.79
CA LEU A 490 19.96 20.02 20.05
C LEU A 490 19.07 18.79 19.81
N VAL A 491 19.62 17.62 20.06
CA VAL A 491 18.88 16.37 19.95
C VAL A 491 18.40 15.91 21.32
N VAL A 492 17.09 15.88 21.51
CA VAL A 492 16.47 15.56 22.79
C VAL A 492 16.07 14.09 22.83
N ARG A 493 16.66 13.33 23.76
CA ARG A 493 16.30 11.93 24.01
C ARG A 493 15.20 11.85 25.08
N ALA A 494 14.09 11.22 24.73
CA ALA A 494 13.05 10.88 25.70
C ALA A 494 13.48 9.62 26.49
N PRO A 495 13.11 9.50 27.78
CA PRO A 495 13.38 8.30 28.55
C PRO A 495 12.70 7.07 27.93
N SER A 496 13.40 5.92 27.96
CA SER A 496 12.92 4.66 27.39
C SER A 496 11.59 4.24 28.02
N GLY A 497 10.54 4.09 27.19
CA GLY A 497 9.21 3.65 27.63
C GLY A 497 8.08 4.68 27.52
N LEU A 498 8.30 5.85 26.90
CA LEU A 498 7.18 6.75 26.58
C LEU A 498 6.19 6.04 25.62
N ARG A 499 5.04 5.65 26.16
CA ARG A 499 3.86 5.30 25.36
C ARG A 499 3.45 6.53 24.55
N PRO A 500 2.86 6.37 23.35
CA PRO A 500 2.19 7.48 22.69
C PRO A 500 1.21 8.12 23.68
N CYS A 501 1.24 9.44 23.81
CA CYS A 501 0.40 10.18 24.75
C CYS A 501 -1.08 9.87 24.50
N THR A 502 -1.65 8.98 25.29
CA THR A 502 -3.09 8.91 25.50
C THR A 502 -3.41 9.95 26.57
N ALA A 503 -4.37 10.84 26.28
CA ALA A 503 -4.70 12.00 27.10
C ALA A 503 -5.40 11.68 28.45
N GLU A 504 -5.17 10.50 29.02
CA GLU A 504 -5.57 10.13 30.36
C GLU A 504 -4.40 9.46 31.07
N GLY A 505 -3.85 10.11 32.10
CA GLY A 505 -2.95 9.47 33.05
C GLY A 505 -1.75 10.31 33.49
N SER A 506 -1.99 11.14 34.51
CA SER A 506 -1.01 11.55 35.53
C SER A 506 0.21 12.37 35.08
N LEU A 507 0.15 13.67 35.39
CA LEU A 507 1.29 14.40 35.92
C LEU A 507 1.80 13.65 37.18
N VAL A 508 2.63 12.63 36.99
CA VAL A 508 3.48 12.14 38.09
C VAL A 508 4.65 13.10 38.17
N ASN A 509 4.71 13.80 39.29
CA ASN A 509 5.88 14.52 39.78
C ASN A 509 7.19 13.84 39.37
N ALA A 510 8.00 14.55 38.59
CA ALA A 510 9.44 14.31 38.57
C ALA A 510 10.10 15.63 38.97
N ASN A 511 10.23 15.83 40.28
CA ASN A 511 11.40 16.53 40.80
C ASN A 511 12.60 15.69 40.37
N PHE A 512 13.45 16.22 39.48
CA PHE A 512 14.91 16.08 39.47
C PHE A 512 15.51 17.10 38.49
#